data_AF-A0A950PP85-F1
#
_entry.id   AF-A0A950PP85-F1
#
_cell.length_a   1.000
_cell.length_b   1.000
_cell.length_c   1.000
_cell.angle_alpha   90.00
_cell.angle_beta   90.00
_cell.angle_gamma   90.00
#
_symmetry.space_group_name_H-M   'P 1'
#
loop_
_entity.id
_entity.type
_entity.pdbx_description
1 polymer ?
#
loop_
_entity_poly.entity_id
_entity_poly.type
_entity_poly.pdbx_seq_one_letter_code
_entity_poly.pdbx_strand_id
1 'polypeptide(L)'
;MLQLRIRIAETISQAALLGVQSLLIVCLTSLFTGMVISLESAQQAVAYGFSNLVGGAVAYASVRELGPMLTGVVVAGRVGAAIAAELGSMVVTEQIEALRSMGVEPPRFLVVPRLLALLLMLPLLTIFADVVSIAG
;
A
#
# COMPACT_ATOMS: atom_id res chain seq x y z
N MET A 1 23.24 18.33 -19.03
CA MET A 1 22.64 18.91 -17.80
C MET A 1 21.22 18.39 -17.64
N LEU A 2 21.04 17.52 -16.65
CA LEU A 2 19.82 17.07 -15.98
C LEU A 2 18.46 17.41 -16.63
N GLN A 3 17.97 16.59 -17.57
CA GLN A 3 16.53 16.51 -17.82
C GLN A 3 15.86 15.72 -16.69
N LEU A 4 15.70 16.37 -15.55
CA LEU A 4 14.89 15.98 -14.39
C LEU A 4 13.39 15.97 -14.71
N ARG A 5 13.01 15.62 -15.94
CA ARG A 5 11.62 15.35 -16.30
C ARG A 5 11.24 13.99 -15.75
N ILE A 6 10.91 13.96 -14.46
CA ILE A 6 10.08 12.91 -13.89
C ILE A 6 8.92 12.72 -14.86
N ARG A 7 8.79 11.51 -15.43
CA ARG A 7 7.65 11.20 -16.30
C ARG A 7 6.44 11.03 -15.39
N ILE A 8 5.79 12.15 -15.09
CA ILE A 8 4.62 12.22 -14.23
C ILE A 8 3.53 11.28 -14.77
N ALA A 9 3.37 11.21 -16.09
CA ALA A 9 2.44 10.26 -16.73
C ALA A 9 2.74 8.80 -16.37
N GLU A 10 4.01 8.39 -16.39
CA GLU A 10 4.42 7.03 -16.01
C GLU A 10 4.17 6.79 -14.51
N THR A 11 4.49 7.79 -13.67
CA THR A 11 4.27 7.71 -12.22
C THR A 11 2.78 7.54 -11.90
N ILE A 12 1.90 8.27 -12.60
CA ILE A 12 0.44 8.16 -12.44
C ILE A 12 -0.05 6.80 -12.94
N SER A 13 0.46 6.31 -14.07
CA SER A 13 0.11 4.98 -14.59
C SER A 13 0.49 3.87 -13.61
N GLN A 14 1.72 3.93 -13.07
CA GLN A 14 2.20 3.01 -12.03
C GLN A 14 1.35 3.14 -10.76
N ALA A 15 1.01 4.36 -10.34
CA ALA A 15 0.17 4.57 -9.17
C ALA A 15 -1.22 3.94 -9.35
N ALA A 16 -1.86 4.15 -10.51
CA ALA A 16 -3.15 3.55 -10.81
C ALA A 16 -3.08 2.02 -10.81
N LEU A 17 -2.06 1.44 -11.45
CA LEU A 17 -1.88 -0.01 -11.51
C LEU A 17 -1.64 -0.61 -10.12
N LEU A 18 -0.67 -0.07 -9.38
CA LEU A 18 -0.29 -0.57 -8.06
C LEU A 18 -1.40 -0.36 -7.02
N GLY A 19 -2.07 0.79 -7.05
CA GLY A 19 -3.17 1.15 -6.15
C GLY A 19 -4.41 0.29 -6.39
N VAL A 20 -4.96 0.31 -7.61
CA VAL A 20 -6.21 -0.41 -7.94
C VAL A 20 -6.09 -1.90 -7.67
N GLN A 21 -4.97 -2.50 -8.08
CA GLN A 21 -4.81 -3.93 -7.90
C GLN A 21 -4.53 -4.34 -6.43
N SER A 22 -4.14 -3.40 -5.56
CA SER A 22 -3.96 -3.65 -4.12
C SER A 22 -5.22 -3.35 -3.32
N LEU A 23 -6.19 -2.66 -3.92
CA LEU A 23 -7.39 -2.18 -3.24
C LEU A 23 -8.20 -3.35 -2.64
N LEU A 24 -8.47 -4.40 -3.43
CA LEU A 24 -9.25 -5.54 -2.95
C LEU A 24 -8.62 -6.25 -1.75
N ILE A 25 -7.31 -6.51 -1.79
CA ILE A 25 -6.63 -7.23 -0.71
C ILE A 25 -6.56 -6.37 0.55
N VAL A 26 -6.32 -5.06 0.42
CA VAL A 26 -6.32 -4.11 1.55
C VAL A 26 -7.71 -4.04 2.17
N CYS A 27 -8.78 -3.93 1.38
CA CYS A 27 -10.15 -3.90 1.89
C CYS A 27 -10.51 -5.16 2.66
N LEU A 28 -10.19 -6.34 2.11
CA LEU A 28 -10.56 -7.61 2.73
C LEU A 28 -9.81 -7.79 4.05
N THR A 29 -8.51 -7.51 4.09
CA THR A 29 -7.72 -7.66 5.32
C THR A 29 -8.13 -6.62 6.35
N SER A 30 -8.38 -5.36 5.97
CA SER A 30 -8.79 -4.31 6.89
C SER A 30 -10.20 -4.54 7.44
N LEU A 31 -11.13 -5.04 6.62
CA LEU A 31 -12.49 -5.37 7.05
C LEU A 31 -12.49 -6.44 8.13
N PHE A 32 -11.84 -7.58 7.87
CA PHE A 32 -11.80 -8.67 8.85
C PHE A 32 -11.02 -8.27 10.10
N THR A 33 -9.96 -7.48 9.97
CA THR A 33 -9.23 -6.98 11.14
C THR A 33 -10.11 -6.04 11.97
N GLY A 34 -10.86 -5.15 11.34
CA GLY A 34 -11.84 -4.28 11.99
C GLY A 34 -12.88 -5.05 12.80
N MET A 35 -13.50 -6.06 12.18
CA MET A 35 -14.47 -6.94 12.85
C MET A 35 -13.88 -7.64 14.08
N VAL A 36 -12.65 -8.14 13.99
CA VAL A 36 -11.96 -8.80 15.12
C VAL A 36 -11.71 -7.81 16.24
N ILE A 37 -11.19 -6.62 15.95
CA ILE A 37 -10.91 -5.59 16.97
C ILE A 37 -12.21 -5.10 17.61
N SER A 38 -13.26 -4.94 16.83
CA SER A 38 -14.59 -4.54 17.31
C SER A 38 -15.15 -5.56 18.30
N LEU A 39 -15.08 -6.85 17.97
CA LEU A 39 -15.51 -7.93 18.84
C LEU A 39 -14.70 -7.98 20.15
N GLU A 40 -13.37 -7.93 20.05
CA GLU A 40 -12.48 -7.94 21.22
C GLU A 40 -12.72 -6.72 22.12
N SER A 41 -12.88 -5.54 21.52
CA SER A 41 -13.14 -4.29 22.25
C SER A 41 -14.50 -4.31 22.93
N ALA A 42 -15.53 -4.87 22.28
CA ALA A 42 -16.86 -5.01 22.87
C ALA A 42 -16.86 -5.95 24.09
N GLN A 43 -16.15 -7.07 24.01
CA GLN A 43 -16.01 -8.01 25.13
C GLN A 43 -15.29 -7.35 26.33
N GLN A 44 -14.20 -6.64 26.07
CA GLN A 44 -13.48 -5.88 27.11
C GLN A 44 -14.38 -4.79 27.72
N ALA A 45 -15.13 -4.08 26.91
CA ALA A 45 -15.98 -3.00 27.39
C ALA A 45 -17.13 -3.50 28.29
N VAL A 46 -17.69 -4.68 28.02
CA VAL A 46 -18.65 -5.34 28.93
C VAL A 46 -17.98 -5.73 30.25
N ALA A 47 -16.74 -6.24 30.20
CA ALA A 47 -16.02 -6.64 31.42
C ALA A 47 -15.66 -5.46 32.34
N TYR A 48 -15.35 -4.29 31.77
CA TYR A 48 -14.95 -3.10 32.52
C TYR A 48 -16.05 -2.02 32.67
N GLY A 49 -17.21 -2.22 32.05
CA GLY A 49 -18.36 -1.31 32.15
C GLY A 49 -18.29 -0.04 31.27
N PHE A 50 -17.47 -0.04 30.21
CA PHE A 50 -17.23 1.12 29.32
C PHE A 50 -17.74 0.93 27.88
N SER A 51 -18.92 0.32 27.71
CA SER A 51 -19.48 -0.04 26.39
C SER A 51 -19.68 1.15 25.44
N ASN A 52 -19.80 2.37 25.95
CA ASN A 52 -19.93 3.58 25.16
C ASN A 52 -18.64 4.03 24.45
N LEU A 53 -17.47 3.51 24.84
CA LEU A 53 -16.17 3.90 24.27
C LEU A 53 -15.64 2.95 23.19
N VAL A 54 -16.35 1.85 22.90
CA VAL A 54 -15.91 0.81 21.96
C VAL A 54 -15.59 1.39 20.58
N GLY A 55 -16.51 2.15 19.98
CA GLY A 55 -16.29 2.73 18.65
C GLY A 55 -15.10 3.70 18.60
N GLY A 56 -14.90 4.49 19.66
CA GLY A 56 -13.75 5.39 19.77
C GLY A 56 -12.42 4.64 19.92
N ALA A 57 -12.41 3.54 20.69
CA ALA A 57 -11.24 2.69 20.87
C ALA A 57 -10.84 2.00 19.56
N VAL A 58 -11.81 1.44 18.82
CA VAL A 58 -11.58 0.82 17.51
C VAL A 58 -11.01 1.84 16.53
N ALA A 59 -11.65 3.01 16.37
CA ALA A 59 -11.18 4.04 15.45
C ALA A 59 -9.78 4.56 15.81
N TYR A 60 -9.50 4.76 17.10
CA TYR A 60 -8.20 5.21 17.57
C TYR A 60 -7.10 4.16 17.29
N ALA A 61 -7.35 2.89 17.58
CA ALA A 61 -6.40 1.81 17.35
C ALA A 61 -6.13 1.57 15.86
N SER A 62 -7.19 1.61 15.02
CA SER A 62 -7.07 1.44 13.58
C SER A 62 -6.20 2.54 12.97
N VAL A 63 -6.56 3.82 13.16
CA VAL A 63 -5.87 4.93 12.49
C VAL A 63 -4.42 5.11 12.97
N ARG A 64 -4.16 4.89 14.26
CA ARG A 64 -2.85 5.19 14.85
C ARG A 64 -1.80 4.15 14.50
N GLU A 65 -2.17 2.88 14.43
CA GLU A 65 -1.20 1.78 14.39
C GLU A 65 -1.56 0.75 13.31
N LEU A 66 -2.76 0.18 13.42
CA LEU A 66 -3.10 -1.04 12.68
C LEU A 66 -3.34 -0.77 11.19
N GLY A 67 -3.99 0.32 10.81
CA GLY A 67 -4.21 0.71 9.43
C GLY A 67 -2.91 0.88 8.65
N PRO A 68 -1.99 1.76 9.09
CA PRO A 68 -0.69 1.92 8.45
C PRO A 68 0.12 0.62 8.42
N MET A 69 0.15 -0.13 9.53
CA MET A 69 0.91 -1.38 9.63
C MET A 69 0.38 -2.45 8.65
N LEU A 70 -0.92 -2.74 8.70
CA LEU A 70 -1.54 -3.78 7.87
C LEU A 70 -1.44 -3.44 6.39
N THR A 71 -1.73 -2.19 6.03
CA THR A 71 -1.60 -1.72 4.65
C THR A 71 -0.16 -1.86 4.17
N GLY A 72 0.82 -1.45 4.99
CA GLY A 72 2.24 -1.56 4.66
C GLY A 72 2.67 -3.00 4.42
N VAL A 73 2.31 -3.94 5.30
CA VAL A 73 2.66 -5.36 5.17
C VAL A 73 2.02 -6.00 3.93
N VAL A 74 0.73 -5.75 3.72
CA VAL A 74 -0.02 -6.32 2.58
C VAL A 74 0.51 -5.78 1.25
N VAL A 75 0.72 -4.46 1.16
CA VAL A 75 1.26 -3.83 -0.05
C VAL A 75 2.70 -4.27 -0.28
N ALA A 76 3.55 -4.35 0.75
CA ALA A 76 4.93 -4.83 0.60
C ALA A 76 4.98 -6.27 0.05
N GLY A 77 4.15 -7.18 0.56
CA GLY A 77 4.11 -8.56 0.07
C GLY A 77 3.66 -8.63 -1.39
N ARG A 78 2.52 -7.99 -1.71
CA ARG A 78 1.88 -8.13 -3.01
C ARG A 78 2.52 -7.26 -4.10
N VAL A 79 2.71 -5.97 -3.84
CA VAL A 79 3.33 -5.04 -4.80
C VAL A 79 4.84 -5.27 -4.89
N GLY A 80 5.51 -5.55 -3.77
CA GLY A 80 6.94 -5.85 -3.77
C GLY A 80 7.25 -7.10 -4.62
N ALA A 81 6.47 -8.18 -4.47
CA ALA A 81 6.61 -9.36 -5.31
C ALA A 81 6.36 -9.08 -6.80
N ALA A 82 5.33 -8.28 -7.11
CA ALA A 82 5.03 -7.90 -8.50
C ALA A 82 6.15 -7.09 -9.15
N ILE A 83 6.69 -6.08 -8.44
CA ILE A 83 7.81 -5.27 -8.94
C ILE A 83 9.07 -6.12 -9.10
N ALA A 84 9.35 -7.01 -8.14
CA ALA A 84 10.49 -7.91 -8.22
C ALA A 84 10.39 -8.87 -9.42
N ALA A 85 9.20 -9.43 -9.67
CA ALA A 85 8.95 -10.29 -10.83
C ALA A 85 9.09 -9.53 -12.16
N GLU A 86 8.56 -8.32 -12.23
CA GLU A 86 8.65 -7.47 -13.42
C GLU A 86 10.11 -7.09 -13.74
N LEU A 87 10.85 -6.61 -12.74
CA LEU A 87 12.27 -6.28 -12.89
C LEU A 87 13.12 -7.53 -13.17
N GLY A 88 12.83 -8.66 -12.52
CA GLY A 88 13.52 -9.93 -12.78
C GLY A 88 13.33 -10.40 -14.23
N SER A 89 12.13 -10.27 -14.78
CA SER A 89 11.85 -10.55 -16.19
C SER A 89 12.66 -9.64 -17.11
N MET A 90 12.76 -8.35 -16.79
CA MET A 90 13.57 -7.39 -17.56
C MET A 90 15.08 -7.69 -17.52
N VAL A 91 15.57 -8.32 -16.44
CA VAL A 91 16.96 -8.81 -16.35
C VAL A 91 17.15 -10.01 -17.27
N VAL A 92 16.30 -11.03 -17.17
CA VAL A 92 16.42 -12.29 -17.94
C VAL A 92 16.25 -12.07 -19.44
N THR A 93 15.45 -11.08 -19.82
CA THR A 93 15.24 -10.69 -21.23
C THR A 93 16.21 -9.62 -21.73
N GLU A 94 17.25 -9.30 -20.96
CA GLU A 94 18.29 -8.31 -21.27
C GLU A 94 17.78 -6.89 -21.57
N GLN A 95 16.51 -6.58 -21.23
CA GLN A 95 15.92 -5.25 -21.44
C GLN A 95 16.66 -4.15 -20.68
N ILE A 96 17.20 -4.47 -19.49
CA ILE A 96 18.00 -3.52 -18.70
C ILE A 96 19.32 -3.18 -19.41
N GLU A 97 19.93 -4.14 -20.09
CA GLU A 97 21.19 -3.95 -20.83
C GLU A 97 20.94 -3.19 -22.13
N ALA A 98 19.84 -3.48 -22.81
CA ALA A 98 19.38 -2.69 -23.96
C ALA A 98 19.17 -1.21 -23.60
N LEU A 99 18.57 -0.90 -22.44
CA LEU A 99 18.44 0.48 -21.98
C LEU A 99 19.81 1.14 -21.74
N ARG A 100 20.78 0.40 -21.18
CA ARG A 100 22.14 0.91 -20.96
C ARG A 100 22.87 1.18 -22.27
N SER A 101 22.73 0.31 -23.28
CA SER A 101 23.36 0.49 -24.60
C SER A 101 22.79 1.69 -25.35
N MET A 102 21.53 2.04 -25.09
CA MET A 102 20.88 3.26 -25.58
C MET A 102 21.28 4.54 -24.82
N GLY A 103 22.18 4.45 -23.83
CA GLY A 103 22.62 5.60 -23.03
C GLY A 103 21.60 6.06 -21.98
N VAL A 104 20.62 5.22 -21.64
CA VAL A 104 19.59 5.51 -20.62
C VAL A 104 20.01 4.91 -19.28
N GLU A 105 19.91 5.70 -18.20
CA GLU A 105 20.13 5.24 -16.82
C GLU A 105 18.94 4.40 -16.31
N PRO A 106 19.06 3.06 -16.14
CA PRO A 106 17.91 2.21 -15.83
C PRO A 106 17.23 2.50 -14.49
N PRO A 107 17.93 2.76 -13.36
CA PRO A 107 17.28 3.05 -12.09
C PRO A 107 16.34 4.27 -12.17
N ARG A 108 16.71 5.27 -12.95
CA ARG A 108 15.94 6.49 -13.13
C ARG A 108 14.64 6.27 -13.92
N PHE A 109 14.67 5.34 -14.88
CA PHE A 109 13.51 5.01 -15.70
C PHE A 109 12.60 3.96 -15.08
N LEU A 110 13.17 2.99 -14.36
CA LEU A 110 12.44 1.83 -13.84
C LEU A 110 12.08 1.97 -12.36
N VAL A 111 12.99 2.45 -11.52
CA VAL A 111 12.80 2.43 -10.06
C VAL A 111 12.10 3.70 -9.57
N VAL A 112 12.55 4.88 -10.01
CA VAL A 112 12.03 6.17 -9.51
C VAL A 112 10.51 6.33 -9.69
N PRO A 113 9.90 6.04 -10.86
CA PRO A 113 8.45 6.18 -11.02
C PRO A 113 7.66 5.27 -10.08
N ARG A 114 8.12 4.02 -9.90
CA ARG A 114 7.49 3.04 -9.01
C ARG A 114 7.59 3.44 -7.54
N LEU A 115 8.74 3.98 -7.13
CA LEU A 115 8.95 4.48 -5.77
C LEU A 115 8.04 5.68 -5.47
N LEU A 116 7.95 6.64 -6.39
CA LEU A 116 7.07 7.80 -6.24
C LEU A 116 5.59 7.39 -6.23
N ALA A 117 5.21 6.44 -7.09
CA ALA A 117 3.86 5.87 -7.10
C ALA A 117 3.51 5.22 -5.77
N LEU A 118 4.42 4.42 -5.19
CA LEU A 118 4.23 3.78 -3.88
C LEU A 118 4.15 4.80 -2.74
N LEU A 119 5.00 5.83 -2.75
CA LEU A 119 5.00 6.87 -1.74
C LEU A 119 3.68 7.64 -1.69
N LEU A 120 3.03 7.81 -2.84
CA LEU A 120 1.71 8.43 -2.94
C LEU A 120 0.56 7.45 -2.64
N MET A 121 0.65 6.20 -3.11
CA MET A 121 -0.43 5.23 -2.98
C MET A 121 -0.52 4.60 -1.59
N LEU A 122 0.59 4.40 -0.88
CA LEU A 122 0.57 3.84 0.47
C LEU A 122 -0.34 4.64 1.44
N PRO A 123 -0.17 5.96 1.63
CA PRO A 123 -1.03 6.71 2.54
C PRO A 123 -2.49 6.74 2.09
N LEU A 124 -2.75 6.78 0.78
CA LEU A 124 -4.12 6.72 0.24
C LEU A 124 -4.80 5.38 0.55
N LEU A 125 -4.08 4.27 0.36
CA LEU A 125 -4.57 2.94 0.70
C LEU A 125 -4.76 2.78 2.21
N THR A 126 -3.90 3.39 3.03
CA THR A 126 -4.04 3.38 4.49
C THR A 126 -5.32 4.08 4.92
N ILE A 127 -5.61 5.27 4.39
CA ILE A 127 -6.87 5.98 4.68
C ILE A 127 -8.07 5.12 4.28
N PHE A 128 -7.99 4.45 3.13
CA PHE A 128 -9.06 3.55 2.70
C PHE A 128 -9.23 2.35 3.64
N ALA A 129 -8.12 1.75 4.07
CA ALA A 129 -8.10 0.64 5.02
C ALA A 129 -8.72 1.04 6.37
N ASP A 130 -8.41 2.23 6.88
CA ASP A 130 -8.96 2.76 8.13
C ASP A 130 -10.47 2.92 8.04
N VAL A 131 -10.98 3.51 6.96
CA VAL A 131 -12.43 3.67 6.75
C VAL A 131 -13.13 2.30 6.71
N VAL A 132 -12.58 1.34 5.96
CA VAL A 132 -13.14 -0.01 5.87
C VAL A 132 -13.06 -0.74 7.21
N SER A 133 -11.96 -0.58 7.95
CA SER A 133 -11.76 -1.20 9.26
C SER A 133 -12.71 -0.64 10.31
N ILE A 134 -13.06 0.64 10.25
CA ILE A 134 -14.00 1.26 11.19
C ILE A 134 -15.45 0.89 10.84
N ALA A 135 -15.73 0.66 9.56
CA ALA A 135 -17.06 0.29 9.08
C ALA A 135 -17.42 -1.19 9.34
N GLY A 136 -16.40 -2.07 9.47
CA GLY A 136 -16.57 -3.50 9.75
C GLY A 136 -16.76 -3.80 11.23
#